data_AF-A0A9K3KWP0-F1
#
_entry.id   AF-A0A9K3KWP0-F1
#
_cell.length_a   1.000
_cell.length_b   1.000
_cell.length_c   1.000
_cell.angle_alpha   90.00
_cell.angle_beta   90.00
_cell.angle_gamma   90.00
#
_symmetry.space_group_name_H-M   'P 1'
#
loop_
_entity.id
_entity.type
_entity.pdbx_description
1 polymer ?
#
loop_
_entity_poly.entity_id
_entity_poly.type
_entity_poly.pdbx_seq_one_letter_code
_entity_poly.pdbx_strand_id
1 'polypeptide(L)'
;MNKSTLLSFLMAVVAMCLSSSTTSAFVVRSSSVVSPSKTTAATTTSLNVFGNKKSQAQKAVAKEEDSKYWQGEWVCKDCGYIYNRAECAGLYFEEQGPGFRCPQCSGPRRRYAKKVGDRVGTTLDGGDAPILIFSFGGVALTIAFGIWAVNNL
;
A
#
# COMPACT_ATOMS: atom_id res chain seq x y z
N MET A 1 -23.14 39.48 27.04
CA MET A 1 -22.93 39.01 25.65
C MET A 1 -24.25 38.47 25.15
N ASN A 2 -24.86 39.11 24.16
CA ASN A 2 -26.25 38.84 23.80
C ASN A 2 -26.34 37.54 22.98
N LYS A 3 -27.42 36.76 23.13
CA LYS A 3 -27.61 35.47 22.42
C LYS A 3 -27.40 35.62 20.91
N SER A 4 -27.83 36.75 20.33
CA SER A 4 -27.63 37.07 18.91
C SER A 4 -26.15 37.26 18.53
N THR A 5 -25.34 37.85 19.41
CA THR A 5 -23.91 38.05 19.18
C THR A 5 -23.17 36.71 19.25
N LEU A 6 -23.50 35.87 20.24
CA LEU A 6 -22.91 34.52 20.38
C LEU A 6 -23.23 33.63 19.17
N LEU A 7 -24.48 33.66 18.69
CA LEU A 7 -24.92 32.89 17.52
C LEU A 7 -24.21 33.35 16.24
N SER A 8 -24.01 34.66 16.10
CA SER A 8 -23.29 35.25 14.96
C SER A 8 -21.81 34.88 14.95
N PHE A 9 -21.16 34.86 16.12
CA PHE A 9 -19.77 34.41 16.24
C PHE A 9 -19.62 32.91 15.93
N LEU A 10 -20.53 32.06 16.42
CA LEU A 10 -20.50 30.63 16.12
C LEU A 10 -20.71 30.34 14.62
N MET A 11 -21.64 31.04 13.96
CA MET A 11 -21.84 30.91 12.52
C MET A 11 -20.64 31.38 11.70
N ALA A 12 -19.97 32.46 12.13
CA ALA A 12 -18.76 32.96 11.46
C ALA A 12 -17.58 31.98 11.56
N VAL A 13 -17.38 31.34 12.72
CA VAL A 13 -16.31 30.35 12.92
C VAL A 13 -16.56 29.10 12.08
N VAL A 14 -17.81 28.60 12.03
CA VAL A 14 -18.17 27.45 11.19
C VAL A 14 -17.96 27.76 9.71
N ALA A 15 -18.38 28.94 9.22
CA ALA A 15 -18.17 29.34 7.83
C ALA A 15 -16.68 29.43 7.43
N MET A 16 -15.82 29.86 8.36
CA MET A 16 -14.37 29.95 8.15
C MET A 16 -13.69 28.58 8.13
N CYS A 17 -14.18 27.62 8.91
CA CYS A 17 -13.67 26.25 8.89
C CYS A 17 -14.04 25.49 7.61
N LEU A 18 -15.22 25.74 7.01
CA LEU A 18 -15.65 25.07 5.77
C LEU A 18 -14.90 25.54 4.51
N SER A 19 -14.31 26.74 4.54
CA SER A 19 -13.59 27.32 3.40
C SER A 19 -12.12 26.90 3.33
N SER A 20 -11.60 26.20 4.34
CA SER A 20 -10.20 25.74 4.40
C SER A 20 -9.95 24.36 3.79
N SER A 21 -10.98 23.67 3.28
CA SER A 21 -10.86 22.27 2.82
C SER A 21 -10.64 22.09 1.31
N THR A 22 -10.27 23.13 0.56
CA THR A 22 -10.00 22.99 -0.88
C THR A 22 -8.51 23.17 -1.20
N THR A 23 -7.99 22.14 -1.89
CA THR A 23 -6.74 22.06 -2.68
C THR A 23 -5.46 21.55 -2.00
N SER A 24 -5.19 20.26 -2.21
CA SER A 24 -3.90 19.81 -2.77
C SER A 24 -4.08 18.45 -3.44
N ALA A 25 -4.43 18.49 -4.73
CA ALA A 25 -4.43 17.33 -5.61
C ALA A 25 -2.97 17.02 -6.02
N PHE A 26 -2.44 15.90 -5.56
CA PHE A 26 -1.19 15.36 -6.09
C PHE A 26 -1.50 14.50 -7.32
N VAL A 27 -1.07 15.01 -8.48
CA VAL A 27 -1.17 14.38 -9.79
C VAL A 27 -0.19 13.20 -9.84
N VAL A 28 -0.70 11.98 -10.04
CA VAL A 28 0.10 10.80 -10.38
C VAL A 28 0.57 10.95 -11.83
N ARG A 29 1.88 11.14 -12.03
CA ARG A 29 2.50 11.11 -13.35
C ARG A 29 2.80 9.66 -13.72
N SER A 30 1.91 9.04 -14.49
CA SER A 30 2.21 7.81 -15.22
C SER A 30 3.23 8.11 -16.31
N SER A 31 4.43 7.55 -16.20
CA SER A 31 5.38 7.50 -17.31
C SER A 31 5.29 6.13 -17.98
N SER A 32 4.75 6.18 -19.19
CA SER A 32 4.66 5.12 -20.17
C SER A 32 6.03 4.67 -20.68
N VAL A 33 6.15 3.34 -20.83
CA VAL A 33 6.73 2.59 -21.95
C VAL A 33 7.74 3.34 -22.83
N VAL A 34 8.99 2.87 -22.81
CA VAL A 34 9.89 2.93 -23.97
C VAL A 34 10.57 1.57 -24.14
N SER A 35 10.22 0.89 -25.22
CA SER A 35 11.05 -0.11 -25.92
C SER A 35 11.50 0.57 -27.22
N PRO A 36 12.76 0.38 -27.68
CA PRO A 36 12.94 -0.53 -28.82
C PRO A 36 14.30 -1.29 -28.91
N SER A 37 14.20 -2.53 -29.40
CA SER A 37 14.99 -3.26 -30.43
C SER A 37 16.53 -3.14 -30.54
N LYS A 38 17.25 -4.29 -30.54
CA LYS A 38 17.77 -4.96 -31.76
C LYS A 38 18.66 -6.22 -31.51
N THR A 39 18.35 -7.25 -32.31
CA THR A 39 19.26 -8.09 -33.11
C THR A 39 20.18 -9.12 -32.45
N THR A 40 19.69 -10.36 -32.47
CA THR A 40 20.35 -11.62 -32.91
C THR A 40 21.88 -11.72 -32.92
N ALA A 41 22.40 -12.67 -32.14
CA ALA A 41 23.50 -13.53 -32.56
C ALA A 41 23.27 -14.94 -31.98
N ALA A 42 23.37 -15.93 -32.86
CA ALA A 42 23.01 -17.32 -32.65
C ALA A 42 24.04 -18.08 -31.81
N THR A 43 23.54 -19.04 -31.00
CA THR A 43 24.26 -20.29 -30.72
C THR A 43 23.24 -21.42 -30.69
N THR A 44 23.09 -22.07 -31.84
CA THR A 44 22.52 -23.41 -31.95
C THR A 44 23.56 -24.41 -31.48
N THR A 45 23.32 -25.07 -30.36
CA THR A 45 23.91 -26.39 -30.11
C THR A 45 23.04 -27.23 -29.19
N SER A 46 22.67 -28.39 -29.73
CA SER A 46 22.37 -29.65 -29.05
C SER A 46 21.15 -29.77 -28.12
N LEU A 47 20.08 -30.31 -28.71
CA LEU A 47 19.47 -31.60 -28.36
C LEU A 47 19.55 -32.07 -26.89
N ASN A 48 18.43 -31.93 -26.18
CA ASN A 48 17.93 -32.84 -25.14
C ASN A 48 16.40 -32.91 -25.40
N VAL A 49 15.80 -33.82 -26.17
CA VAL A 49 15.78 -35.30 -26.15
C VAL A 49 15.63 -35.83 -24.72
N PHE A 50 14.50 -36.50 -24.48
CA PHE A 50 13.96 -37.01 -23.21
C PHE A 50 13.13 -36.02 -22.37
N GLY A 51 11.82 -36.21 -22.47
CA GLY A 51 10.80 -35.40 -21.84
C GLY A 51 10.76 -35.54 -20.31
N ASN A 52 10.29 -34.49 -19.67
CA ASN A 52 9.84 -34.53 -18.30
C ASN A 52 8.42 -33.95 -18.22
N LYS A 53 7.42 -34.76 -18.61
CA LYS A 53 6.08 -34.58 -18.03
C LYS A 53 6.23 -34.94 -16.55
N LYS A 54 6.48 -33.92 -15.70
CA LYS A 54 6.40 -34.08 -14.24
C LYS A 54 5.10 -34.79 -13.90
N SER A 55 5.22 -35.94 -13.24
CA SER A 55 4.10 -36.76 -12.76
C SER A 55 3.16 -35.91 -11.90
N GLN A 56 1.85 -36.17 -11.97
CA GLN A 56 0.84 -35.43 -11.21
C GLN A 56 1.11 -35.44 -9.70
N ALA A 57 1.77 -36.48 -9.18
CA ALA A 57 2.22 -36.56 -7.80
C ALA A 57 3.28 -35.50 -7.44
N GLN A 58 4.23 -35.19 -8.34
CA GLN A 58 5.26 -34.17 -8.11
C GLN A 58 4.71 -32.74 -8.20
N LYS A 59 3.60 -32.54 -8.94
CA LYS A 59 2.89 -31.25 -8.99
C LYS A 59 1.98 -31.03 -7.78
N ALA A 60 1.47 -32.09 -7.16
CA ALA A 60 0.65 -31.99 -5.95
C ALA A 60 1.52 -31.61 -4.74
N VAL A 61 2.68 -32.24 -4.58
CA VAL A 61 3.62 -31.92 -3.49
C VAL A 61 4.18 -30.50 -3.65
N ALA A 62 4.57 -30.09 -4.86
CA ALA A 62 4.98 -28.70 -5.13
C ALA A 62 3.86 -27.68 -4.85
N LYS A 63 2.59 -28.01 -5.10
CA LYS A 63 1.45 -27.12 -4.79
C LYS A 63 1.20 -26.98 -3.28
N GLU A 64 1.41 -28.03 -2.51
CA GLU A 64 1.30 -27.97 -1.05
C GLU A 64 2.45 -27.14 -0.46
N GLU A 65 3.67 -27.30 -0.96
CA GLU A 65 4.82 -26.47 -0.58
C GLU A 65 4.61 -25.00 -0.94
N ASP A 66 4.11 -24.72 -2.15
CA ASP A 66 3.80 -23.37 -2.59
C ASP A 66 2.77 -22.72 -1.65
N SER A 67 1.76 -23.46 -1.17
CA SER A 67 0.76 -22.94 -0.24
C SER A 67 1.32 -22.50 1.12
N LYS A 68 2.51 -23.00 1.50
CA LYS A 68 3.20 -22.59 2.73
C LYS A 68 3.81 -21.20 2.61
N TYR A 69 4.11 -20.76 1.38
CA TYR A 69 4.77 -19.50 1.11
C TYR A 69 3.79 -18.42 0.65
N TRP A 70 4.13 -17.17 0.95
CA TRP A 70 3.35 -16.02 0.52
C TRP A 70 3.20 -15.98 -1.02
N GLN A 71 1.96 -16.00 -1.49
CA GLN A 71 1.60 -16.00 -2.92
C GLN A 71 1.63 -14.61 -3.57
N GLY A 72 1.74 -13.55 -2.77
CA GLY A 72 1.78 -12.18 -3.27
C GLY A 72 3.19 -11.71 -3.64
N GLU A 73 3.22 -10.56 -4.30
CA GLU A 73 4.44 -9.93 -4.75
C GLU A 73 5.19 -9.25 -3.59
N TRP A 74 6.51 -9.35 -3.57
CA TRP A 74 7.37 -8.63 -2.63
C TRP A 74 7.98 -7.41 -3.31
N VAL A 75 7.72 -6.21 -2.77
CA VAL A 75 8.15 -4.95 -3.38
C VAL A 75 9.15 -4.25 -2.47
N CYS A 76 10.28 -3.80 -3.04
CA CYS A 76 11.26 -3.00 -2.32
C CYS A 76 10.72 -1.60 -2.02
N LYS A 77 10.71 -1.18 -0.75
CA LYS A 77 10.25 0.15 -0.33
C LYS A 77 11.09 1.30 -0.90
N ASP A 78 12.38 1.10 -1.14
CA ASP A 78 13.27 2.21 -1.52
C ASP A 78 13.20 2.57 -3.00
N CYS A 79 13.04 1.57 -3.87
CA CYS A 79 13.12 1.74 -5.32
C CYS A 79 11.94 1.15 -6.09
N GLY A 80 10.99 0.50 -5.41
CA GLY A 80 9.84 -0.13 -6.05
C GLY A 80 10.16 -1.41 -6.83
N TYR A 81 11.38 -1.95 -6.72
CA TYR A 81 11.73 -3.19 -7.41
C TYR A 81 10.88 -4.37 -6.91
N ILE A 82 10.30 -5.06 -7.88
CA ILE A 82 9.43 -6.22 -7.73
C ILE A 82 10.30 -7.48 -7.66
N TYR A 83 10.18 -8.25 -6.59
CA TYR A 83 10.96 -9.47 -6.43
C TYR A 83 10.56 -10.53 -7.45
N ASN A 84 11.49 -10.87 -8.35
CA ASN A 84 11.35 -11.96 -9.29
C ASN A 84 12.16 -13.19 -8.84
N ARG A 85 11.47 -14.32 -8.64
CA ARG A 85 12.10 -15.60 -8.24
C ARG A 85 13.14 -16.08 -9.26
N ALA A 86 12.90 -15.88 -10.55
CA ALA A 86 13.82 -16.31 -11.59
C ALA A 86 15.17 -15.58 -11.53
N GLU A 87 15.15 -14.31 -11.12
CA GLU A 87 16.35 -13.47 -11.02
C GLU A 87 17.06 -13.64 -9.66
N CYS A 88 16.34 -14.09 -8.64
CA CYS A 88 16.82 -14.19 -7.26
C CYS A 88 16.98 -15.66 -6.82
N ALA A 89 17.88 -16.38 -7.50
CA ALA A 89 18.29 -17.75 -7.17
C ALA A 89 17.19 -18.83 -7.18
N GLY A 90 16.00 -18.55 -7.70
CA GLY A 90 14.91 -19.52 -7.75
C GLY A 90 14.21 -19.77 -6.41
N LEU A 91 14.60 -19.04 -5.35
CA LEU A 91 14.10 -19.25 -3.98
C LEU A 91 12.86 -18.40 -3.70
N TYR A 92 12.08 -18.83 -2.72
CA TYR A 92 11.07 -17.97 -2.13
C TYR A 92 11.73 -16.83 -1.34
N PHE A 93 11.12 -15.65 -1.34
CA PHE A 93 11.66 -14.49 -0.62
C PHE A 93 11.86 -14.77 0.89
N GLU A 94 11.00 -15.62 1.46
CA GLU A 94 11.04 -15.99 2.87
C GLU A 94 12.27 -16.86 3.20
N GLU A 95 12.70 -17.73 2.26
CA GLU A 95 13.89 -18.59 2.37
C GLU A 95 15.20 -17.85 2.11
N GLN A 96 15.12 -16.66 1.51
CA GLN A 96 16.31 -15.89 1.17
C GLN A 96 17.07 -15.45 2.42
N GLY A 97 18.38 -15.75 2.50
CA GLY A 97 19.21 -15.43 3.67
C GLY A 97 19.38 -13.92 3.97
N PRO A 98 19.94 -13.57 5.15
CA PRO A 98 20.15 -12.18 5.59
C PRO A 98 21.13 -11.37 4.72
N GLY A 99 21.87 -12.03 3.82
CA GLY A 99 22.77 -11.41 2.86
C GLY A 99 22.10 -10.83 1.60
N PHE A 100 20.79 -11.05 1.40
CA PHE A 100 20.13 -10.56 0.19
C PHE A 100 20.10 -9.03 0.09
N ARG A 101 20.34 -8.56 -1.13
CA ARG A 101 20.40 -7.15 -1.51
C ARG A 101 19.51 -6.97 -2.73
N CYS A 102 18.73 -5.88 -2.72
CA CYS A 102 17.95 -5.49 -3.88
C CYS A 102 18.89 -5.22 -5.08
N PRO A 103 18.64 -5.81 -6.26
CA PRO A 103 19.50 -5.63 -7.43
C PRO A 103 19.48 -4.19 -7.98
N GLN A 104 18.42 -3.41 -7.73
CA GLN A 104 18.32 -2.03 -8.21
C GLN A 104 18.92 -1.00 -7.26
N CYS A 105 18.71 -1.14 -5.94
CA CYS A 105 19.09 -0.11 -4.97
C CYS A 105 20.08 -0.58 -3.91
N SER A 106 20.54 -1.84 -3.97
CA SER A 106 21.37 -2.49 -2.95
C SER A 106 20.77 -2.49 -1.54
N GLY A 107 19.45 -2.31 -1.42
CA GLY A 107 18.78 -2.29 -0.14
C GLY A 107 18.74 -3.66 0.56
N PRO A 108 18.83 -3.71 1.90
CA PRO A 108 18.71 -4.95 2.65
C PRO A 108 17.30 -5.56 2.55
N ARG A 109 17.23 -6.89 2.70
CA ARG A 109 15.97 -7.68 2.66
C ARG A 109 14.84 -7.09 3.51
N ARG A 110 15.15 -6.51 4.68
CA ARG A 110 14.17 -5.91 5.60
C ARG A 110 13.35 -4.74 5.02
N ARG A 111 13.76 -4.15 3.89
CA ARG A 111 13.05 -3.03 3.26
C ARG A 111 12.00 -3.49 2.23
N TYR A 112 11.80 -4.79 2.06
CA TYR A 112 10.73 -5.31 1.22
C TYR A 112 9.41 -5.40 2.01
N ALA A 113 8.32 -5.03 1.35
CA ALA A 113 6.97 -5.14 1.87
C ALA A 113 6.17 -6.18 1.09
N LYS A 114 5.28 -6.90 1.77
CA LYS A 114 4.30 -7.79 1.14
C LYS A 114 3.22 -6.93 0.47
N LYS A 115 3.07 -7.07 -0.85
CA LYS A 115 1.96 -6.44 -1.58
C LYS A 115 0.70 -7.28 -1.38
N VAL A 116 -0.32 -6.74 -0.72
CA VAL A 116 -1.61 -7.40 -0.46
C VAL A 116 -2.64 -6.87 -1.46
N GLY A 117 -2.64 -7.38 -2.69
CA GLY A 117 -3.53 -6.90 -3.75
C GLY A 117 -3.31 -5.41 -4.12
N ASP A 118 -3.89 -4.96 -5.23
CA ASP A 118 -3.65 -3.60 -5.75
C ASP A 118 -4.29 -2.46 -4.95
N ARG A 119 -4.81 -2.73 -3.74
CA ARG A 119 -5.34 -1.69 -2.83
C ARG A 119 -4.33 -1.40 -1.72
N VAL A 120 -3.36 -0.56 -2.06
CA VAL A 120 -2.46 0.07 -1.10
C VAL A 120 -3.27 1.03 -0.21
N GLY A 121 -3.63 0.60 1.00
CA GLY A 121 -3.73 1.42 2.22
C GLY A 121 -4.56 2.71 2.27
N THR A 122 -5.49 2.99 1.35
CA THR A 122 -6.27 4.24 1.42
C THR A 122 -7.67 4.11 1.99
N THR A 123 -8.18 2.89 2.24
CA THR A 123 -9.59 2.72 2.68
C THR A 123 -9.83 1.63 3.72
N LEU A 124 -8.81 0.91 4.19
CA LEU A 124 -8.98 -0.21 5.15
C LEU A 124 -7.93 -0.25 6.26
N ASP A 125 -7.09 0.78 6.41
CA ASP A 125 -6.28 0.97 7.62
C ASP A 125 -7.13 1.67 8.67
N GLY A 126 -7.74 0.89 9.56
CA GLY A 126 -8.57 1.33 10.69
C GLY A 126 -7.82 2.16 11.76
N GLY A 127 -6.86 2.99 11.38
CA GLY A 127 -6.12 3.88 12.25
C GLY A 127 -6.76 5.26 12.45
N ASP A 128 -7.47 5.79 11.44
CA ASP A 128 -8.02 7.16 11.51
C ASP A 128 -9.45 7.24 12.06
N ALA A 129 -10.18 6.13 12.13
CA ALA A 129 -11.51 6.10 12.75
C ALA A 129 -11.52 6.61 14.21
N PRO A 130 -10.62 6.18 15.12
CA PRO A 130 -10.63 6.68 16.50
C PRO A 130 -10.34 8.19 16.58
N ILE A 131 -9.41 8.73 15.81
CA ILE A 131 -9.10 10.16 15.87
C ILE A 131 -10.27 11.01 15.36
N LEU A 132 -10.97 10.56 14.33
CA LEU A 132 -12.17 11.25 13.82
C LEU A 132 -13.32 11.18 14.82
N ILE A 133 -13.56 10.03 15.45
CA ILE A 133 -14.62 9.88 16.45
C ILE A 133 -14.36 10.77 17.66
N PHE A 134 -13.13 10.81 18.19
CA PHE A 134 -12.82 11.67 19.34
C PHE A 134 -12.86 13.17 18.98
N SER A 135 -12.41 13.54 17.78
CA SER A 135 -12.43 14.94 17.33
C SER A 135 -13.86 15.45 17.12
N PHE A 136 -14.67 14.76 16.31
CA PHE A 136 -16.05 15.18 16.06
C PHE A 136 -16.94 14.98 17.28
N GLY A 137 -16.73 13.91 18.05
CA GLY A 137 -17.46 13.65 19.29
C GLY A 137 -17.21 14.73 20.35
N GLY A 138 -15.96 15.14 20.55
CA GLY A 138 -15.61 16.21 21.49
C GLY A 138 -16.23 17.56 21.12
N VAL A 139 -16.20 17.92 19.83
CA VAL A 139 -16.82 19.15 19.33
C VAL A 139 -18.35 19.11 19.47
N ALA A 140 -18.99 17.99 19.14
CA ALA A 140 -20.43 17.85 19.29
C ALA A 140 -20.87 17.97 20.76
N LEU A 141 -20.11 17.36 21.69
CA LEU A 141 -20.40 17.37 23.12
C LEU A 141 -20.24 18.78 23.72
N THR A 142 -19.17 19.50 23.34
CA THR A 142 -18.97 20.89 23.78
C THR A 142 -20.06 21.84 23.30
N ILE A 143 -20.52 21.70 22.05
CA ILE A 143 -21.66 22.48 21.53
C ILE A 143 -22.95 22.12 22.29
N ALA A 144 -23.22 20.84 22.50
CA ALA A 144 -24.42 20.38 23.20
C ALA A 144 -24.47 20.90 24.64
N PHE A 145 -23.34 20.85 25.35
CA PHE A 145 -23.22 21.40 26.71
C PHE A 145 -23.45 22.92 26.73
N GLY A 146 -22.91 23.66 25.76
CA GLY A 146 -23.14 25.10 25.64
C GLY A 146 -24.61 25.46 25.45
N ILE A 147 -25.32 24.73 24.59
CA ILE A 147 -26.77 24.93 24.37
C ILE A 147 -27.57 24.60 25.64
N TRP A 148 -27.24 23.50 26.31
CA TRP A 148 -27.92 23.09 27.53
C TRP A 148 -27.75 24.13 28.65
N ALA A 149 -26.52 24.62 28.85
CA ALA A 149 -26.20 25.61 29.87
C ALA A 149 -26.97 26.93 29.66
N VAL A 150 -27.12 27.37 28.40
CA VAL A 150 -27.86 28.60 28.06
C VAL A 150 -29.38 28.52 28.36
N ASN A 151 -29.92 27.30 28.46
CA ASN A 151 -31.35 27.08 28.67
C ASN A 151 -31.71 26.68 30.11
N ASN A 152 -30.75 26.18 30.90
CA ASN A 152 -31.01 25.60 32.23
C ASN A 152 -30.23 26.28 33.37
N LEU A 153 -29.28 27.15 33.06
CA LEU A 153 -28.70 28.12 34.00
C LEU A 153 -29.24 29.52 33.69
#